data_AF-A0A838YQQ0-F1
#
_entry.id   AF-A0A838YQQ0-F1
#
_cell.length_a   1.000
_cell.length_b   1.000
_cell.length_c   1.000
_cell.angle_alpha   90.00
_cell.angle_beta   90.00
_cell.angle_gamma   90.00
#
_symmetry.space_group_name_H-M   'P 1'
#
loop_
_entity.id
_entity.type
_entity.pdbx_description
1 polymer ?
#
loop_
_entity_poly.entity_id
_entity_poly.type
_entity_poly.pdbx_seq_one_letter_code
_entity_poly.pdbx_strand_id
1 'polypeptide(L)' 'MLVSDTKLEFQKRLNVPTFDVEDKTVYKRLTLVIKNSKIIKVFYPVFPPDKHIFEILEWLENNPV' A
#
# COMPACT_ATOMS: atom_id res chain seq x y z
N MET A 1 4.06 4.78 12.87
CA MET A 1 3.86 3.36 13.29
C MET A 1 4.45 2.48 12.20
N LEU A 2 5.23 1.47 12.56
CA LEU A 2 5.75 0.47 11.61
C LEU A 2 5.09 -0.86 11.97
N VAL A 3 4.60 -1.59 10.97
CA VAL A 3 3.98 -2.92 11.15
C VAL A 3 4.87 -3.95 10.47
N SER A 4 5.09 -5.08 11.15
CA SER A 4 5.87 -6.19 10.61
C SER A 4 4.93 -7.27 10.09
N ASP A 5 5.19 -7.75 8.87
CA ASP A 5 4.52 -8.93 8.29
C ASP A 5 5.54 -9.99 7.86
N THR A 6 6.30 -10.50 8.82
CA THR A 6 7.39 -11.47 8.57
C THR A 6 6.91 -12.80 7.99
N LYS A 7 5.66 -13.18 8.21
CA LYS A 7 5.06 -14.43 7.71
C LYS A 7 4.30 -14.28 6.39
N LEU A 8 4.29 -13.06 5.83
CA LEU A 8 3.51 -12.71 4.65
C LEU A 8 2.01 -13.00 4.82
N GLU A 9 1.49 -12.93 6.05
CA GLU A 9 0.07 -13.22 6.33
C GLU A 9 -0.82 -12.10 5.78
N PHE A 10 -0.39 -10.85 5.90
CA PHE A 10 -1.07 -9.72 5.28
C PHE A 10 -1.04 -9.83 3.75
N GLN A 11 0.12 -10.15 3.19
CA GLN A 11 0.28 -10.39 1.76
C GLN A 11 -0.69 -11.46 1.26
N LYS A 12 -0.68 -12.64 1.88
CA LYS A 12 -1.50 -13.79 1.46
C LYS A 12 -2.99 -13.51 1.53
N ARG A 13 -3.44 -12.83 2.60
CA ARG A 13 -4.86 -12.51 2.81
C ARG A 13 -5.39 -11.47 1.83
N LEU A 14 -4.57 -10.49 1.45
CA LEU A 14 -4.99 -9.39 0.57
C LEU A 14 -4.48 -9.54 -0.87
N ASN A 15 -3.68 -10.57 -1.15
CA ASN A 15 -3.01 -10.80 -2.42
C ASN A 15 -2.31 -9.54 -2.97
N VAL A 16 -1.66 -8.78 -2.08
CA VAL A 16 -1.02 -7.51 -2.47
C VAL A 16 0.30 -7.76 -3.21
N PRO A 17 0.73 -6.83 -4.09
CA PRO A 17 1.85 -7.06 -4.99
C PRO A 17 3.20 -7.20 -4.28
N THR A 18 3.93 -8.24 -4.65
CA THR A 18 5.30 -8.50 -4.20
C THR A 18 6.24 -8.69 -5.39
N PHE A 19 7.53 -8.78 -5.08
CA PHE A 19 8.58 -9.27 -5.97
C PHE A 19 9.66 -9.94 -5.15
N ASP A 20 10.45 -10.79 -5.80
CA ASP A 20 11.55 -11.49 -5.16
C ASP A 20 12.86 -10.74 -5.39
N VAL A 21 13.64 -10.63 -4.32
CA VAL A 21 15.01 -10.09 -4.31
C VAL A 21 15.87 -11.10 -3.58
N GLU A 22 16.81 -11.70 -4.31
CA GLU A 22 17.60 -12.84 -3.81
C GLU A 22 16.64 -13.94 -3.31
N ASP A 23 16.79 -14.37 -2.05
CA ASP A 23 15.96 -15.40 -1.42
C ASP A 23 14.81 -14.81 -0.57
N LYS A 24 14.41 -13.56 -0.82
CA LYS A 24 13.37 -12.86 -0.05
C LYS A 24 12.25 -12.34 -0.94
N THR A 25 11.02 -12.65 -0.55
CA THR A 25 9.83 -11.99 -1.09
C THR A 25 9.58 -10.68 -0.33
N VAL A 26 9.53 -9.57 -1.07
CA VAL A 26 9.33 -8.23 -0.54
C VAL A 26 8.12 -7.55 -1.20
N TYR A 27 7.52 -6.60 -0.50
CA TYR A 27 6.40 -5.82 -1.01
C TYR A 27 6.84 -4.85 -2.11
N LYS A 28 6.05 -4.76 -3.18
CA LYS A 28 6.12 -3.59 -4.06
C LYS A 28 5.50 -2.39 -3.34
N ARG A 29 5.99 -1.19 -3.64
CA ARG A 29 5.45 0.04 -3.05
C ARG A 29 3.99 0.23 -3.46
N LEU A 30 3.11 0.36 -2.47
CA LEU A 30 1.68 0.58 -2.60
C LEU A 30 1.18 1.43 -1.42
N THR A 31 0.05 2.10 -1.60
CA THR A 31 -0.64 2.83 -0.51
C THR A 31 -2.07 2.32 -0.41
N LEU A 32 -2.52 2.00 0.80
CA LEU A 32 -3.90 1.61 1.10
C LEU A 32 -4.54 2.67 1.99
N VAL A 33 -5.73 3.12 1.64
CA VAL A 33 -6.56 3.94 2.52
C VAL A 33 -7.61 3.04 3.15
N ILE A 34 -7.66 3.02 4.48
CA ILE A 34 -8.53 2.14 5.27
C ILE A 34 -9.41 3.00 6.18
N LYS A 35 -10.72 2.77 6.14
CA LYS A 35 -11.71 3.38 7.04
C LYS A 35 -12.60 2.29 7.63
N ASN A 36 -12.74 2.24 8.95
CA ASN A 36 -13.56 1.25 9.66
C ASN A 36 -13.29 -0.20 9.20
N SER A 37 -12.01 -0.58 9.15
CA SER A 37 -11.55 -1.91 8.69
C SER A 37 -11.88 -2.25 7.23
N LYS A 38 -12.28 -1.28 6.41
CA LYS A 38 -12.50 -1.44 4.97
C LYS A 38 -11.44 -0.68 4.19
N ILE A 39 -10.80 -1.36 3.24
CA ILE A 39 -9.97 -0.70 2.24
C ILE A 39 -10.90 0.06 1.29
N ILE A 40 -10.76 1.38 1.25
CA ILE A 40 -11.61 2.26 0.43
C ILE A 40 -10.88 2.81 -0.81
N LYS A 41 -9.54 2.76 -0.80
CA LYS A 41 -8.72 3.14 -1.94
C LYS A 41 -7.40 2.37 -1.90
N VAL A 42 -6.93 2.00 -3.09
CA VAL A 42 -5.63 1.39 -3.33
C VAL A 42 -4.91 2.24 -4.36
N PHE A 43 -3.66 2.60 -4.06
CA PHE A 43 -2.75 3.21 -5.02
C PHE A 43 -1.64 2.21 -5.34
N TYR A 44 -1.66 1.73 -6.58
CA TYR A 44 -0.64 0.86 -7.15
C TYR A 44 -0.76 0.86 -8.69
N PRO A 45 0.36 0.89 -9.43
CA PRO A 45 1.73 1.06 -8.96
C PRO A 45 2.01 2.49 -8.48
N VAL A 46 2.91 2.64 -7.51
CA VAL A 46 3.34 3.96 -7.03
C VAL A 46 4.58 4.41 -7.80
N PHE A 47 4.42 5.36 -8.72
CA PHE A 47 5.53 5.97 -9.48
C PHE A 47 5.16 7.36 -10.05
N PRO A 48 6.06 8.37 -9.99
CA PRO A 48 7.32 8.36 -9.27
C PRO A 48 7.07 8.59 -7.76
N PRO A 49 7.83 7.93 -6.87
CA PRO A 49 7.47 7.86 -5.46
C PRO A 49 7.59 9.19 -4.70
N ASP A 50 8.42 10.10 -5.17
CA ASP A 50 8.61 11.45 -4.62
C ASP A 50 7.38 12.34 -4.83
N LYS A 51 6.58 12.07 -5.88
CA LYS A 51 5.38 12.85 -6.19
C LYS A 51 4.09 12.22 -5.70
N HIS A 52 4.13 10.96 -5.26
CA HIS A 52 2.94 10.21 -4.85
C HIS A 52 2.20 10.87 -3.67
N ILE A 53 2.90 11.65 -2.85
CA ILE A 53 2.26 12.39 -1.75
C ILE A 53 1.19 13.37 -2.24
N PHE A 54 1.40 14.02 -3.39
CA PHE A 54 0.43 14.99 -3.93
C PHE A 54 -0.84 14.31 -4.41
N GLU A 55 -0.72 13.12 -5.02
CA GLU A 55 -1.86 12.30 -5.43
C GLU A 55 -2.70 11.85 -4.23
N ILE A 56 -2.05 11.49 -3.12
CA ILE A 56 -2.75 11.13 -1.87
C ILE A 56 -3.50 12.34 -1.31
N LEU A 57 -2.85 13.52 -1.26
CA LEU A 57 -3.47 14.74 -0.75
C LEU A 57 -4.68 15.16 -1.57
N GLU A 58 -4.55 15.21 -2.91
CA GLU A 58 -5.67 15.50 -3.81
C GLU A 58 -6.82 14.50 -3.64
N TRP A 59 -6.51 13.21 -3.49
CA TRP A 59 -7.54 12.22 -3.25
C TRP A 59 -8.25 12.42 -1.91
N LEU A 60 -7.53 12.76 -0.83
CA LEU A 60 -8.09 13.02 0.49
C LEU A 60 -8.97 14.29 0.51
N GLU A 61 -8.56 15.35 -0.18
CA GLU A 61 -9.35 16.58 -0.31
C GLU A 61 -10.70 16.32 -0.99
N ASN A 62 -10.71 15.43 -1.99
CA ASN A 62 -11.91 15.03 -2.71
C ASN A 62 -12.73 13.93 -2.01
N ASN A 63 -12.14 13.25 -1.02
CA ASN A 63 -12.75 12.09 -0.33
C ASN A 63 -12.48 12.20 1.19
N PRO A 64 -13.25 13.00 1.94
CA PRO A 64 -13.07 13.11 3.38
C PRO A 64 -13.31 11.75 4.06
N VAL A 65 -12.21 11.18 4.56
CA VAL A 65 -12.14 9.88 5.25
C VAL A 65 -12.42 9.99 6.73
#